data_AF-A0A0C2NDA1-F1
#
_entry.id   AF-A0A0C2NDA1-F1
#
_cell.length_a   1.000
_cell.length_b   1.000
_cell.length_c   1.000
_cell.angle_alpha   90.00
_cell.angle_beta   90.00
_cell.angle_gamma   90.00
#
_symmetry.space_group_name_H-M   'P 1'
#
loop_
_entity.id
_entity.type
_entity.pdbx_description
1 polymer ?
#
loop_
_entity_poly.entity_id
_entity_poly.type
_entity_poly.pdbx_seq_one_letter_code
_entity_poly.pdbx_strand_id
1 'polypeptide(L)'
;MESSQNIDTKANKRAIQNYRSGTQSNDVYMQIEAIKNFISHFSNQDDWTTDRYFIKNFPSQIYKDFYEMSEGKTNLDLYQEKQILLLNVYTFIFRNKNLMMNFEAESIATFFLKFIRFRDPNIKYDPSNMMDSILIYVSHYPYKLVIIHGNAMLRFLCYFDLGKSNLKQKFWSMCQKIYELHENYKCFISYVKLTESVNQIMNKYSSSRQQDFCKLLTIVLNFVRVFDLLDYIEFDVTMFYRISEEIFSNETQKLTEDTLYFDIYKIWKAMLNGSVNTLRIESTEQLVTFTSIFSVGLARKLKKLIQDTSNIEMNKNVKNSLYIIYFSLIAYPVMNEKLKNRLRQVLLELHRFFQKYFEKCSFQNIPIYYQFEILQYYIKSIVTLNVEISPHDHQTIRGFLDGLIMHSTLNLHWNFLFAHLLFDISFDSTNGQSDFASNFNKINQYLHRLIYSLSDEIYTNKLKWEQKLYLFENLKCCYLKIFSEELIQSVFTGCESHLLDMFKDESPEVVGNNAYEIYSDIMCLVVQIFNDSNYLEKSTADSLRKLCDEFSNEILPISSYVYDSDNVEDTSVISINDQTERPIAILLSKRFLDGLL
;
A
#
# COMPACT_ATOMS: atom_id res chain seq x y z
N MET A 1 -39.45 -18.35 21.72
CA MET A 1 -39.60 -18.79 23.12
C MET A 1 -39.94 -17.55 23.94
N GLU A 2 -41.23 -17.23 24.03
CA GLU A 2 -41.73 -16.17 24.90
C GLU A 2 -41.82 -16.73 26.32
N SER A 3 -40.76 -16.56 27.12
CA SER A 3 -40.95 -16.69 28.56
C SER A 3 -41.77 -15.48 28.99
N SER A 4 -43.10 -15.64 29.08
CA SER A 4 -43.98 -14.72 29.78
C SER A 4 -43.62 -14.77 31.27
N GLN A 5 -42.48 -14.15 31.62
CA GLN A 5 -42.19 -13.84 33.01
C GLN A 5 -43.39 -13.05 33.51
N ASN A 6 -44.00 -13.56 34.57
CA ASN A 6 -45.14 -12.96 35.24
C ASN A 6 -44.63 -11.65 35.86
N ILE A 7 -44.58 -10.59 35.06
CA ILE A 7 -44.09 -9.26 35.45
C ILE A 7 -44.95 -8.82 36.63
N ASP A 8 -44.32 -8.55 37.78
CA ASP A 8 -45.01 -8.06 38.98
C ASP A 8 -45.60 -6.67 38.69
N THR A 9 -46.84 -6.68 38.20
CA THR A 9 -47.58 -5.48 37.82
C THR A 9 -47.77 -4.52 38.99
N LYS A 10 -47.73 -5.01 40.25
CA LYS A 10 -47.86 -4.17 41.44
C LYS A 10 -46.54 -3.44 41.74
N ALA A 11 -45.41 -4.14 41.67
CA ALA A 11 -44.09 -3.54 41.84
C ALA A 11 -43.81 -2.49 40.76
N ASN A 12 -44.13 -2.78 39.49
CA ASN A 12 -43.98 -1.83 38.39
C ASN A 12 -44.83 -0.57 38.58
N LYS A 13 -46.11 -0.71 38.96
CA LYS A 13 -46.97 0.43 39.27
C LYS A 13 -46.41 1.30 40.40
N ARG A 14 -45.87 0.67 41.46
CA ARG A 14 -45.23 1.38 42.56
C ARG A 14 -43.97 2.12 42.10
N ALA A 15 -43.12 1.49 41.30
CA ALA A 15 -41.91 2.12 40.76
C ALA A 15 -42.24 3.34 39.88
N ILE A 16 -43.26 3.22 39.01
CA ILE A 16 -43.77 4.33 38.18
C ILE A 16 -44.29 5.48 39.04
N GLN A 17 -45.08 5.19 40.08
CA GLN A 17 -45.61 6.21 40.99
C GLN A 17 -44.50 6.90 41.77
N ASN A 18 -43.52 6.15 42.27
CA ASN A 18 -42.36 6.71 42.99
C ASN A 18 -41.53 7.62 42.09
N TYR A 19 -41.31 7.21 40.83
CA TYR A 19 -40.63 8.04 39.84
C TYR A 19 -41.39 9.34 39.60
N ARG A 20 -42.69 9.28 39.34
CA ARG A 20 -43.54 10.46 39.14
C ARG A 20 -43.47 11.45 40.30
N SER A 21 -43.61 10.95 41.54
CA SER A 21 -43.54 11.81 42.73
C SER A 21 -42.16 12.41 42.92
N GLY A 22 -41.10 11.63 42.67
CA GLY A 22 -39.71 12.07 42.81
C GLY A 22 -39.29 13.08 41.74
N THR A 23 -39.71 12.91 40.49
CA THR A 23 -39.40 13.86 39.40
C THR A 23 -40.11 15.20 39.53
N GLN A 24 -41.20 15.26 40.30
CA GLN A 24 -41.92 16.50 40.64
C GLN A 24 -41.34 17.23 41.87
N SER A 25 -40.35 16.64 42.56
CA SER A 25 -39.68 17.30 43.68
C SER A 25 -38.90 18.54 43.21
N ASN A 26 -38.85 19.59 44.04
CA ASN A 26 -37.97 20.74 43.80
C ASN A 26 -36.50 20.43 44.16
N ASP A 27 -36.25 19.35 44.89
CA ASP A 27 -34.92 18.90 45.26
C ASP A 27 -34.29 18.05 44.14
N VAL A 28 -33.21 18.58 43.55
CA VAL A 28 -32.43 17.94 42.48
C VAL A 28 -31.92 16.56 42.91
N TYR A 29 -31.52 16.39 44.17
CA TYR A 29 -31.05 15.11 44.68
C TYR A 29 -32.16 14.05 44.62
N MET A 30 -33.38 14.42 45.05
CA MET A 30 -34.55 13.53 44.99
C MET A 30 -34.92 13.18 43.54
N GLN A 31 -34.76 14.11 42.60
CA GLN A 31 -34.96 13.84 41.17
C GLN A 31 -33.92 12.83 40.63
N ILE A 32 -32.65 12.98 40.99
CA ILE A 32 -31.57 12.05 40.61
C ILE A 32 -31.85 10.64 41.14
N GLU A 33 -32.20 10.51 42.42
CA GLU A 33 -32.51 9.21 43.02
C GLU A 33 -33.76 8.57 42.41
N ALA A 34 -34.78 9.37 42.08
CA ALA A 34 -35.95 8.88 41.35
C ALA A 34 -35.57 8.27 39.99
N ILE A 35 -34.71 8.95 39.21
CA ILE A 35 -34.22 8.45 37.93
C ILE A 35 -33.42 7.15 38.12
N LYS A 36 -32.47 7.11 39.04
CA LYS A 36 -31.65 5.91 39.32
C LYS A 36 -32.52 4.71 39.69
N ASN A 37 -33.48 4.91 40.60
CA ASN A 37 -34.40 3.87 41.03
C ASN A 37 -35.26 3.35 39.88
N PHE A 38 -35.74 4.24 39.01
CA PHE A 38 -36.50 3.84 37.83
C PHE A 38 -35.64 3.03 36.86
N ILE A 39 -34.45 3.50 36.51
CA ILE A 39 -33.50 2.79 35.63
C ILE A 39 -33.19 1.41 36.20
N SER A 40 -32.86 1.32 37.50
CA SER A 40 -32.52 0.06 38.15
C SER A 40 -33.67 -0.95 38.13
N HIS A 41 -34.93 -0.48 38.24
CA HIS A 41 -36.11 -1.35 38.27
C HIS A 41 -36.48 -1.87 36.87
N PHE A 42 -36.29 -1.04 35.84
CA PHE A 42 -36.75 -1.31 34.48
C PHE A 42 -35.62 -1.64 33.47
N SER A 43 -34.36 -1.71 33.89
CA SER A 43 -33.22 -1.92 32.98
C SER A 43 -33.32 -3.19 32.14
N ASN A 44 -33.97 -4.23 32.67
CA ASN A 44 -34.10 -5.53 32.03
C ASN A 44 -35.50 -5.75 31.42
N GLN A 45 -36.36 -4.73 31.44
CA GLN A 45 -37.72 -4.80 30.89
C GLN A 45 -37.77 -4.07 29.55
N ASP A 46 -38.32 -4.73 28.52
CA ASP A 46 -38.60 -4.14 27.21
C ASP A 46 -40.10 -3.81 27.11
N ASP A 47 -40.50 -2.69 27.73
CA ASP A 47 -41.88 -2.20 27.70
C ASP A 47 -41.93 -0.77 27.15
N TRP A 48 -42.47 -0.65 25.95
CA TRP A 48 -42.70 0.62 25.26
C TRP A 48 -43.46 1.65 26.13
N THR A 49 -44.44 1.20 26.92
CA THR A 49 -45.27 2.10 27.72
C THR A 49 -44.46 2.74 28.84
N THR A 50 -43.68 1.93 29.55
CA THR A 50 -42.76 2.36 30.60
C THR A 50 -41.67 3.27 30.04
N ASP A 51 -41.10 2.95 28.88
CA ASP A 51 -40.06 3.77 28.23
C ASP A 51 -40.57 5.16 27.84
N ARG A 52 -41.75 5.22 27.23
CA ARG A 52 -42.40 6.49 26.91
C ARG A 52 -42.75 7.28 28.17
N TYR A 53 -43.15 6.58 29.24
CA TYR A 53 -43.46 7.21 30.52
C TYR A 53 -42.23 7.86 31.14
N PHE A 54 -41.07 7.18 31.09
CA PHE A 54 -39.80 7.70 31.57
C PHE A 54 -39.47 9.04 30.90
N ILE A 55 -39.44 9.07 29.57
CA ILE A 55 -39.13 10.29 28.83
C ILE A 55 -40.14 11.42 29.10
N LYS A 56 -41.45 11.10 29.05
CA LYS A 56 -42.51 12.11 29.20
C LYS A 56 -42.48 12.82 30.56
N ASN A 57 -42.00 12.14 31.60
CA ASN A 57 -41.94 12.68 32.96
C ASN A 57 -40.49 12.97 33.41
N PHE A 58 -39.55 13.09 32.45
CA PHE A 58 -38.17 13.38 32.75
C PHE A 58 -38.05 14.80 33.38
N PRO A 59 -37.32 14.98 34.50
CA PRO A 59 -37.27 16.27 35.19
C PRO A 59 -36.66 17.37 34.32
N SER A 60 -37.37 18.50 34.18
CA SER A 60 -36.91 19.63 33.38
C SER A 60 -35.61 20.26 33.89
N GLN A 61 -35.40 20.26 35.21
CA GLN A 61 -34.16 20.77 35.82
C GLN A 61 -32.96 19.87 35.47
N ILE A 62 -33.07 18.54 35.61
CA ILE A 62 -32.01 17.60 35.19
C ILE A 62 -31.75 17.69 33.69
N TYR A 63 -32.82 17.83 32.88
CA TYR A 63 -32.69 18.01 31.44
C TYR A 63 -31.89 19.29 31.09
N LYS A 64 -32.20 20.40 31.76
CA LYS A 64 -31.45 21.66 31.62
C LYS A 64 -30.00 21.50 32.06
N ASP A 65 -29.76 20.84 33.19
CA ASP A 65 -28.40 20.59 33.68
C ASP A 65 -27.60 19.74 32.68
N PHE A 66 -28.20 18.69 32.10
CA PHE A 66 -27.56 17.89 31.04
C PHE A 66 -27.22 18.74 29.81
N TYR A 67 -28.11 19.64 29.40
CA TYR A 67 -27.82 20.59 28.33
C TYR A 67 -26.63 21.49 28.70
N GLU A 68 -26.62 22.10 29.88
CA GLU A 68 -25.53 22.96 30.34
C GLU A 68 -24.19 22.22 30.45
N MET A 69 -24.19 20.97 30.94
CA MET A 69 -23.01 20.10 30.95
C MET A 69 -22.51 19.81 29.53
N SER A 70 -23.43 19.61 28.59
CA SER A 70 -23.10 19.35 27.19
C SER A 70 -22.51 20.58 26.47
N GLU A 71 -22.69 21.77 27.04
CA GLU A 71 -22.04 23.02 26.60
C GLU A 71 -20.76 23.32 27.41
N GLY A 72 -20.28 22.37 28.21
CA GLY A 72 -18.99 22.44 28.92
C GLY A 72 -19.05 23.11 30.30
N LYS A 73 -20.24 23.39 30.84
CA LYS A 73 -20.38 23.95 32.18
C LYS A 73 -20.06 22.90 33.25
N THR A 74 -19.08 23.17 34.10
CA THR A 74 -18.61 22.26 35.16
C THR A 74 -18.99 22.68 36.58
N ASN A 75 -19.39 23.94 36.78
CA ASN A 75 -19.74 24.51 38.08
C ASN A 75 -21.21 24.23 38.49
N LEU A 76 -21.69 23.01 38.20
CA LEU A 76 -23.04 22.59 38.58
C LEU A 76 -23.01 21.82 39.89
N ASP A 77 -24.02 22.01 40.73
CA ASP A 77 -24.20 21.19 41.92
C ASP A 77 -24.33 19.72 41.52
N LEU A 78 -23.66 18.84 42.26
CA LEU A 78 -23.64 17.39 42.02
C LEU A 78 -23.19 17.03 40.58
N TYR A 79 -22.22 17.79 40.04
CA TYR A 79 -21.75 17.61 38.67
C TYR A 79 -21.33 16.16 38.38
N GLN A 80 -20.51 15.56 39.25
CA GLN A 80 -20.01 14.19 39.05
C GLN A 80 -21.15 13.15 39.04
N GLU A 81 -22.11 13.27 39.95
CA GLU A 81 -23.29 12.41 40.01
C GLU A 81 -24.13 12.57 38.74
N LYS A 82 -24.28 13.80 38.23
CA LYS A 82 -25.00 14.08 36.99
C LYS A 82 -24.27 13.55 35.75
N GLN A 83 -22.93 13.49 35.75
CA GLN A 83 -22.17 12.86 34.66
C GLN A 83 -22.50 11.37 34.57
N ILE A 84 -22.40 10.66 35.70
CA ILE A 84 -22.74 9.23 35.76
C ILE A 84 -24.22 9.02 35.41
N LEU A 85 -25.10 9.91 35.89
CA LEU A 85 -26.52 9.85 35.57
C LEU A 85 -26.78 10.00 34.07
N LEU A 86 -26.12 10.95 33.39
CA LEU A 86 -26.28 11.14 31.94
C LEU A 86 -25.89 9.86 31.17
N LEU A 87 -24.78 9.22 31.54
CA LEU A 87 -24.35 7.95 30.94
C LEU A 87 -25.36 6.81 31.19
N ASN A 88 -25.90 6.72 32.41
CA ASN A 88 -26.94 5.74 32.77
C ASN A 88 -28.26 6.00 32.04
N VAL A 89 -28.69 7.25 31.94
CA VAL A 89 -29.90 7.67 31.23
C VAL A 89 -29.77 7.34 29.74
N TYR A 90 -28.65 7.70 29.11
CA TYR A 90 -28.38 7.33 27.72
C TYR A 90 -28.43 5.81 27.52
N THR A 91 -27.74 5.07 28.37
CA THR A 91 -27.69 3.59 28.31
C THR A 91 -29.09 2.99 28.44
N PHE A 92 -29.89 3.50 29.38
CA PHE A 92 -31.26 3.06 29.60
C PHE A 92 -32.20 3.37 28.43
N ILE A 93 -32.16 4.60 27.90
CA ILE A 93 -33.02 5.03 26.78
C ILE A 93 -32.79 4.15 25.54
N PHE A 94 -31.53 3.83 25.25
CA PHE A 94 -31.16 3.07 24.06
C PHE A 94 -30.84 1.60 24.34
N ARG A 95 -31.33 1.03 25.46
CA ARG A 95 -31.21 -0.42 25.73
C ARG A 95 -32.08 -1.29 24.82
N ASN A 96 -33.06 -0.68 24.16
CA ASN A 96 -33.97 -1.27 23.18
C ASN A 96 -34.32 -0.23 22.10
N LYS A 97 -35.23 -0.57 21.18
CA LYS A 97 -35.61 0.29 20.05
C LYS A 97 -36.81 1.20 20.31
N ASN A 98 -37.38 1.19 21.51
CA ASN A 98 -38.65 1.86 21.80
C ASN A 98 -38.53 3.38 21.67
N LEU A 99 -37.42 3.99 22.05
CA LEU A 99 -37.30 5.45 22.05
C LEU A 99 -36.57 6.02 20.83
N MET A 100 -36.36 5.22 19.78
CA MET A 100 -35.57 5.64 18.61
C MET A 100 -36.15 6.84 17.86
N MET A 101 -37.47 7.00 17.80
CA MET A 101 -38.12 8.10 17.07
C MET A 101 -38.62 9.21 17.99
N ASN A 102 -38.23 9.19 19.27
CA ASN A 102 -38.65 10.18 20.24
C ASN A 102 -37.67 11.37 20.27
N PHE A 103 -38.19 12.59 20.13
CA PHE A 103 -37.37 13.80 19.98
C PHE A 103 -36.63 14.18 21.27
N GLU A 104 -37.21 13.92 22.45
CA GLU A 104 -36.54 14.16 23.73
C GLU A 104 -35.39 13.17 23.94
N ALA A 105 -35.59 11.90 23.60
CA ALA A 105 -34.54 10.87 23.62
C ALA A 105 -33.40 11.23 22.65
N GLU A 106 -33.71 11.71 21.45
CA GLU A 106 -32.73 12.23 20.49
C GLU A 106 -31.95 13.43 21.05
N SER A 107 -32.63 14.32 21.78
CA SER A 107 -31.99 15.47 22.44
C SER A 107 -31.02 15.01 23.53
N ILE A 108 -31.40 14.03 24.34
CA ILE A 108 -30.52 13.42 25.35
C ILE A 108 -29.31 12.72 24.68
N ALA A 109 -29.52 12.03 23.56
CA ALA A 109 -28.41 11.47 22.78
C ALA A 109 -27.45 12.56 22.31
N THR A 110 -27.99 13.69 21.84
CA THR A 110 -27.20 14.85 21.43
C THR A 110 -26.41 15.45 22.60
N PHE A 111 -27.03 15.56 23.78
CA PHE A 111 -26.33 16.00 24.99
C PHE A 111 -25.20 15.07 25.36
N PHE A 112 -25.41 13.76 25.32
CA PHE A 112 -24.37 12.75 25.54
C PHE A 112 -23.20 12.91 24.56
N LEU A 113 -23.47 13.00 23.25
CA LEU A 113 -22.42 13.11 22.22
C LEU A 113 -21.61 14.40 22.31
N LYS A 114 -22.25 15.49 22.75
CA LYS A 114 -21.58 16.75 23.06
C LYS A 114 -20.79 16.65 24.36
N PHE A 115 -21.36 16.05 25.40
CA PHE A 115 -20.74 15.90 26.71
C PHE A 115 -19.44 15.11 26.65
N ILE A 116 -19.38 13.98 25.93
CA ILE A 116 -18.14 13.18 25.79
C ILE A 116 -16.99 13.91 25.07
N ARG A 117 -17.21 15.14 24.55
CA ARG A 117 -16.14 16.04 24.09
C ARG A 117 -15.24 16.49 25.23
N PHE A 118 -15.83 16.72 26.40
CA PHE A 118 -15.14 17.24 27.56
C PHE A 118 -14.60 16.07 28.37
N ARG A 119 -13.29 15.84 28.27
CA ARG A 119 -12.64 14.74 28.99
C ARG A 119 -12.61 15.08 30.48
N ASP A 120 -13.20 14.21 31.30
CA ASP A 120 -12.99 14.21 32.74
C ASP A 120 -12.16 12.98 33.12
N PRO A 121 -10.90 13.15 33.55
CA PRO A 121 -10.02 12.03 33.86
C PRO A 121 -10.48 11.22 35.09
N ASN A 122 -11.43 11.71 35.88
CA ASN A 122 -11.79 11.10 37.17
C ASN A 122 -13.03 10.21 37.14
N ILE A 123 -13.76 10.17 36.02
CA ILE A 123 -15.01 9.40 35.95
C ILE A 123 -14.69 7.91 35.87
N LYS A 124 -15.20 7.15 36.85
CA LYS A 124 -15.18 5.69 36.85
C LYS A 124 -16.53 5.19 36.33
N TYR A 125 -16.58 4.85 35.06
CA TYR A 125 -17.78 4.29 34.41
C TYR A 125 -17.39 3.07 33.57
N ASP A 126 -18.15 1.98 33.66
CA ASP A 126 -17.97 0.81 32.80
C ASP A 126 -18.74 1.03 31.48
N PRO A 127 -18.05 1.21 30.34
CA PRO A 127 -18.70 1.50 29.06
C PRO A 127 -19.39 0.28 28.44
N SER A 128 -19.30 -0.93 29.02
CA SER A 128 -19.78 -2.16 28.39
C SER A 128 -21.24 -2.07 27.92
N ASN A 129 -22.17 -1.75 28.82
CA ASN A 129 -23.60 -1.68 28.50
C ASN A 129 -23.89 -0.50 27.57
N MET A 130 -23.17 0.60 27.74
CA MET A 130 -23.33 1.79 26.90
C MET A 130 -22.91 1.52 25.45
N MET A 131 -21.90 0.67 25.19
CA MET A 131 -21.56 0.25 23.83
C MET A 131 -22.70 -0.52 23.15
N ASP A 132 -23.43 -1.36 23.89
CA ASP A 132 -24.62 -2.03 23.35
C ASP A 132 -25.73 -1.02 23.04
N SER A 133 -25.93 -0.05 23.93
CA SER A 133 -26.89 1.03 23.71
C SER A 133 -26.52 1.91 22.51
N ILE A 134 -25.22 2.18 22.27
CA ILE A 134 -24.76 2.85 21.05
C ILE A 134 -25.08 2.00 19.82
N LEU A 135 -24.82 0.69 19.85
CA LEU A 135 -25.14 -0.21 18.74
C LEU A 135 -26.64 -0.21 18.41
N ILE A 136 -27.49 -0.14 19.42
CA ILE A 136 -28.95 -0.03 19.26
C ILE A 136 -29.32 1.35 18.70
N TYR A 137 -28.74 2.44 19.22
CA TYR A 137 -28.91 3.81 18.71
C TYR A 137 -28.55 3.91 17.22
N VAL A 138 -27.37 3.41 16.83
CA VAL A 138 -26.89 3.47 15.44
C VAL A 138 -27.53 2.42 14.53
N SER A 139 -28.45 1.59 15.04
CA SER A 139 -29.27 0.72 14.17
C SER A 139 -30.26 1.53 13.31
N HIS A 140 -30.52 2.78 13.69
CA HIS A 140 -31.24 3.75 12.87
C HIS A 140 -30.23 4.65 12.12
N TYR A 141 -30.30 4.66 10.79
CA TYR A 141 -29.26 5.24 9.92
C TYR A 141 -28.98 6.73 10.14
N PRO A 142 -29.97 7.63 10.32
CA PRO A 142 -29.70 9.04 10.62
C PRO A 142 -28.76 9.23 11.82
N TYR A 143 -28.84 8.36 12.82
CA TYR A 143 -28.01 8.44 14.02
C TYR A 143 -26.57 7.96 13.79
N LYS A 144 -26.33 7.04 12.86
CA LYS A 144 -24.95 6.76 12.38
C LYS A 144 -24.29 8.02 11.85
N LEU A 145 -25.02 8.81 11.05
CA LEU A 145 -24.48 10.05 10.48
C LEU A 145 -24.15 11.07 11.57
N VAL A 146 -24.99 11.20 12.61
CA VAL A 146 -24.70 12.07 13.77
C VAL A 146 -23.41 11.64 14.48
N ILE A 147 -23.21 10.34 14.71
CA ILE A 147 -22.00 9.77 15.31
C ILE A 147 -20.75 10.04 14.45
N ILE A 148 -20.85 9.80 13.14
CA ILE A 148 -19.75 10.01 12.17
C ILE A 148 -19.39 11.50 12.10
N HIS A 149 -20.37 12.36 11.84
CA HIS A 149 -20.19 13.82 11.77
C HIS A 149 -19.71 14.43 13.08
N GLY A 150 -20.06 13.80 14.20
CA GLY A 150 -19.63 14.20 15.52
C GLY A 150 -18.25 13.68 15.89
N ASN A 151 -17.55 12.90 15.05
CA ASN A 151 -16.32 12.20 15.42
C ASN A 151 -16.44 11.46 16.77
N ALA A 152 -17.62 10.89 17.04
CA ALA A 152 -17.94 10.39 18.37
C ALA A 152 -17.06 9.19 18.77
N MET A 153 -16.59 8.40 17.80
CA MET A 153 -15.68 7.28 18.06
C MET A 153 -14.31 7.72 18.57
N LEU A 154 -13.76 8.83 18.07
CA LEU A 154 -12.52 9.39 18.63
C LEU A 154 -12.72 9.85 20.07
N ARG A 155 -13.84 10.54 20.33
CA ARG A 155 -14.15 11.04 21.67
C ARG A 155 -14.36 9.91 22.65
N PHE A 156 -15.10 8.89 22.23
CA PHE A 156 -15.30 7.69 23.00
C PHE A 156 -13.96 7.03 23.37
N LEU A 157 -13.06 6.87 22.38
CA LEU A 157 -11.72 6.32 22.62
C LEU A 157 -10.88 7.17 23.59
N CYS A 158 -11.01 8.51 23.53
CA CYS A 158 -10.30 9.42 24.43
C CYS A 158 -10.90 9.45 25.84
N TYR A 159 -12.20 9.24 25.95
CA TYR A 159 -12.97 9.41 27.17
C TYR A 159 -12.94 8.16 28.05
N PHE A 160 -13.06 6.96 27.46
CA PHE A 160 -13.11 5.71 28.20
C PHE A 160 -11.77 5.00 28.24
N ASP A 161 -11.41 4.47 29.41
CA ASP A 161 -10.27 3.56 29.53
C ASP A 161 -10.64 2.18 28.99
N LEU A 162 -10.20 1.89 27.76
CA LEU A 162 -10.41 0.62 27.08
C LEU A 162 -9.30 -0.40 27.35
N GLY A 163 -8.50 -0.24 28.41
CA GLY A 163 -7.39 -1.13 28.75
C GLY A 163 -7.76 -2.61 28.91
N LYS A 164 -9.04 -2.92 29.19
CA LYS A 164 -9.55 -4.31 29.22
C LYS A 164 -9.74 -4.84 27.79
N SER A 165 -9.09 -5.97 27.47
CA SER A 165 -9.11 -6.60 26.14
C SER A 165 -10.51 -6.80 25.54
N ASN A 166 -11.48 -7.28 26.33
CA ASN A 166 -12.85 -7.54 25.86
C ASN A 166 -13.57 -6.24 25.45
N LEU A 167 -13.38 -5.15 26.20
CA LEU A 167 -13.98 -3.84 25.88
C LEU A 167 -13.36 -3.27 24.61
N LYS A 168 -12.04 -3.43 24.45
CA LYS A 168 -11.33 -3.01 23.24
C LYS A 168 -11.84 -3.74 21.99
N GLN A 169 -12.04 -5.06 22.05
CA GLN A 169 -12.61 -5.82 20.93
C GLN A 169 -14.04 -5.36 20.60
N LYS A 170 -14.89 -5.19 21.62
CA LYS A 170 -16.27 -4.71 21.46
C LYS A 170 -16.31 -3.31 20.83
N PHE A 171 -15.44 -2.41 21.27
CA PHE A 171 -15.28 -1.08 20.70
C PHE A 171 -14.93 -1.12 19.21
N TRP A 172 -13.96 -1.94 18.81
CA TRP A 172 -13.57 -2.04 17.40
C TRP A 172 -14.68 -2.62 16.51
N SER A 173 -15.43 -3.62 17.02
CA SER A 173 -16.60 -4.14 16.32
C SER A 173 -17.68 -3.07 16.17
N MET A 174 -17.89 -2.24 17.20
CA MET A 174 -18.82 -1.12 17.16
C MET A 174 -18.38 -0.05 16.15
N CYS A 175 -17.10 0.34 16.14
CA CYS A 175 -16.52 1.24 15.13
C CYS A 175 -16.83 0.76 13.72
N GLN A 176 -16.50 -0.50 13.40
CA GLN A 176 -16.73 -1.07 12.07
C GLN A 176 -18.20 -0.98 11.66
N LYS A 177 -19.12 -1.42 12.54
CA LYS A 177 -20.57 -1.35 12.28
C LYS A 177 -21.09 0.07 12.05
N ILE A 178 -20.52 1.07 12.72
CA ILE A 178 -20.89 2.48 12.55
C ILE A 178 -20.46 2.99 11.18
N TYR A 179 -19.23 2.67 10.78
CA TYR A 179 -18.67 3.08 9.49
C TYR A 179 -19.10 2.19 8.31
N GLU A 180 -19.79 1.08 8.57
CA GLU A 180 -20.57 0.33 7.58
C GLU A 180 -21.90 1.05 7.31
N LEU A 181 -21.85 2.04 6.41
CA LEU A 181 -23.03 2.79 5.96
C LEU A 181 -23.52 2.25 4.62
N HIS A 182 -24.83 2.35 4.35
CA HIS A 182 -25.40 1.97 3.06
C HIS A 182 -25.16 3.09 2.01
N GLU A 183 -24.94 2.71 0.76
CA GLU A 183 -24.56 3.64 -0.33
C GLU A 183 -25.58 4.78 -0.53
N ASN A 184 -26.88 4.50 -0.37
CA ASN A 184 -27.97 5.49 -0.39
C ASN A 184 -27.77 6.68 0.57
N TYR A 185 -26.93 6.57 1.60
CA TYR A 185 -26.65 7.67 2.52
C TYR A 185 -25.43 8.50 2.17
N LYS A 186 -24.75 8.21 1.05
CA LYS A 186 -23.57 8.94 0.57
C LYS A 186 -23.81 10.45 0.46
N CYS A 187 -25.00 10.86 0.01
CA CYS A 187 -25.36 12.27 -0.16
C CYS A 187 -25.54 13.05 1.15
N PHE A 188 -25.71 12.37 2.28
CA PHE A 188 -25.86 13.01 3.59
C PHE A 188 -24.52 13.18 4.32
N ILE A 189 -23.43 12.64 3.77
CA ILE A 189 -22.11 12.75 4.37
C ILE A 189 -21.56 14.16 4.14
N SER A 190 -21.23 14.85 5.23
CA SER A 190 -20.59 16.17 5.19
C SER A 190 -19.07 16.03 5.07
N TYR A 191 -18.52 16.39 3.92
CA TYR A 191 -17.08 16.32 3.64
C TYR A 191 -16.26 17.23 4.55
N VAL A 192 -16.79 18.41 4.91
CA VAL A 192 -16.17 19.33 5.86
C VAL A 192 -16.01 18.68 7.24
N LYS A 193 -17.06 18.03 7.74
CA LYS A 193 -17.02 17.36 9.04
C LYS A 193 -16.12 16.12 9.03
N LEU A 194 -16.07 15.39 7.91
CA LEU A 194 -15.13 14.28 7.74
C LEU A 194 -13.67 14.75 7.72
N THR A 195 -13.40 15.83 6.99
CA THR A 195 -12.09 16.50 6.95
C THR A 195 -11.66 16.89 8.37
N GLU A 196 -12.52 17.57 9.11
CA GLU A 196 -12.27 17.92 10.52
C GLU A 196 -12.00 16.67 11.37
N SER A 197 -12.78 15.61 11.19
CA SER A 197 -12.66 14.37 11.95
C SER A 197 -11.32 13.66 11.70
N VAL A 198 -10.93 13.53 10.43
CA VAL A 198 -9.64 12.93 10.03
C VAL A 198 -8.48 13.72 10.64
N ASN A 199 -8.48 15.04 10.49
CA ASN A 199 -7.42 15.90 11.05
C ASN A 199 -7.37 15.85 12.58
N GLN A 200 -8.51 15.78 13.27
CA GLN A 200 -8.54 15.58 14.72
C GLN A 200 -7.91 14.25 15.15
N ILE A 201 -8.21 13.15 14.45
CA ILE A 201 -7.63 11.83 14.75
C ILE A 201 -6.11 11.87 14.50
N MET A 202 -5.67 12.45 13.38
CA MET A 202 -4.25 12.58 13.05
C MET A 202 -3.50 13.41 14.10
N ASN A 203 -4.04 14.56 14.51
CA ASN A 203 -3.45 15.39 15.56
C ASN A 203 -3.35 14.67 16.91
N LYS A 204 -4.36 13.87 17.27
CA LYS A 204 -4.32 13.04 18.47
C LYS A 204 -3.25 11.96 18.38
N TYR A 205 -3.11 11.32 17.22
CA TYR A 205 -2.01 10.40 16.97
C TYR A 205 -0.65 11.10 17.12
N SER A 206 -0.44 12.26 16.46
CA SER A 206 0.82 13.02 16.54
C SER A 206 1.25 13.30 17.98
N SER A 207 0.29 13.67 18.83
CA SER A 207 0.55 14.05 20.22
C SER A 207 0.82 12.88 21.17
N SER A 208 0.30 11.68 20.87
CA SER A 208 0.27 10.56 21.82
C SER A 208 1.02 9.31 21.34
N ARG A 209 1.21 9.15 20.02
CA ARG A 209 1.76 7.97 19.35
C ARG A 209 1.03 6.66 19.72
N GLN A 210 -0.23 6.74 20.15
CA GLN A 210 -1.01 5.55 20.50
C GLN A 210 -1.58 4.89 19.25
N GLN A 211 -1.35 3.58 19.11
CA GLN A 211 -1.79 2.78 17.96
C GLN A 211 -3.30 2.72 17.78
N ASP A 212 -4.06 2.89 18.87
CA ASP A 212 -5.51 2.92 18.80
C ASP A 212 -6.03 4.09 17.94
N PHE A 213 -5.34 5.25 17.95
CA PHE A 213 -5.70 6.35 17.05
C PHE A 213 -5.37 6.04 15.59
N CYS A 214 -4.29 5.32 15.33
CA CYS A 214 -3.98 4.86 13.99
C CYS A 214 -5.05 3.89 13.47
N LYS A 215 -5.45 2.90 14.29
CA LYS A 215 -6.48 1.93 13.89
C LYS A 215 -7.81 2.62 13.62
N LEU A 216 -8.18 3.60 14.45
CA LEU A 216 -9.36 4.43 14.22
C LEU A 216 -9.23 5.23 12.91
N LEU A 217 -8.09 5.89 12.67
CA LEU A 217 -7.83 6.63 11.44
C LEU A 217 -8.00 5.76 10.20
N THR A 218 -7.43 4.55 10.21
CA THR A 218 -7.55 3.60 9.11
C THR A 218 -9.00 3.17 8.88
N ILE A 219 -9.80 2.94 9.93
CA ILE A 219 -11.24 2.65 9.79
C ILE A 219 -11.97 3.82 9.11
N VAL A 220 -11.71 5.06 9.57
CA VAL A 220 -12.34 6.26 9.00
C VAL A 220 -11.94 6.45 7.54
N LEU A 221 -10.64 6.41 7.21
CA LEU A 221 -10.16 6.59 5.84
C LEU A 221 -10.60 5.44 4.93
N ASN A 222 -10.70 4.21 5.43
CA ASN A 222 -11.26 3.10 4.65
C ASN A 222 -12.76 3.31 4.37
N PHE A 223 -13.51 3.88 5.31
CA PHE A 223 -14.89 4.32 5.05
C PHE A 223 -14.95 5.41 3.97
N VAL A 224 -14.15 6.47 4.10
CA VAL A 224 -14.04 7.53 3.09
C VAL A 224 -13.71 6.95 1.72
N ARG A 225 -12.78 5.99 1.65
CA ARG A 225 -12.40 5.29 0.44
C ARG A 225 -13.54 4.45 -0.15
N VAL A 226 -14.26 3.67 0.67
CA VAL A 226 -15.39 2.84 0.19
C VAL A 226 -16.49 3.69 -0.44
N PHE A 227 -16.65 4.93 0.02
CA PHE A 227 -17.61 5.88 -0.54
C PHE A 227 -17.05 6.77 -1.65
N ASP A 228 -15.83 6.53 -2.14
CA ASP A 228 -15.12 7.36 -3.12
C ASP A 228 -15.07 8.85 -2.73
N LEU A 229 -14.84 9.12 -1.44
CA LEU A 229 -14.81 10.48 -0.87
C LEU A 229 -13.40 11.03 -0.63
N LEU A 230 -12.35 10.28 -0.99
CA LEU A 230 -10.97 10.68 -0.73
C LEU A 230 -10.56 11.94 -1.48
N ASP A 231 -11.14 12.22 -2.65
CA ASP A 231 -10.92 13.46 -3.40
C ASP A 231 -11.80 14.63 -2.92
N TYR A 232 -12.65 14.42 -1.92
CA TYR A 232 -13.56 15.45 -1.39
C TYR A 232 -13.18 15.90 0.02
N ILE A 233 -12.20 15.24 0.64
CA ILE A 233 -11.66 15.64 1.94
C ILE A 233 -10.20 16.05 1.79
N GLU A 234 -9.74 16.95 2.65
CA GLU A 234 -8.35 17.41 2.67
C GLU A 234 -7.71 17.06 4.01
N PHE A 235 -6.53 16.44 3.97
CA PHE A 235 -5.77 16.15 5.18
C PHE A 235 -4.27 16.19 4.91
N ASP A 236 -3.47 16.27 5.98
CA ASP A 236 -2.01 16.28 5.87
C ASP A 236 -1.48 14.91 5.41
N VAL A 237 -1.28 14.76 4.10
CA VAL A 237 -0.79 13.51 3.50
C VAL A 237 0.62 13.14 4.00
N THR A 238 1.44 14.14 4.34
CA THR A 238 2.78 13.91 4.90
C THR A 238 2.68 13.29 6.30
N MET A 239 1.74 13.77 7.11
CA MET A 239 1.48 13.18 8.42
C MET A 239 0.90 11.75 8.28
N PHE A 240 0.01 11.51 7.30
CA PHE A 240 -0.49 10.15 7.05
C PHE A 240 0.62 9.20 6.55
N TYR A 241 1.57 9.70 5.75
CA TYR A 241 2.79 8.99 5.39
C TYR A 241 3.59 8.60 6.64
N ARG A 242 3.87 9.53 7.56
CA ARG A 242 4.60 9.24 8.81
C ARG A 242 3.91 8.19 9.67
N ILE A 243 2.58 8.24 9.75
CA ILE A 243 1.77 7.21 10.45
C ILE A 243 1.97 5.85 9.78
N SER A 244 1.87 5.80 8.45
CA SER A 244 2.05 4.57 7.67
C SER A 244 3.46 4.01 7.81
N GLU A 245 4.48 4.87 7.76
CA GLU A 245 5.88 4.51 7.95
C GLU A 245 6.12 3.88 9.32
N GLU A 246 5.57 4.46 10.39
CA GLU A 246 5.73 3.96 11.75
C GLU A 246 5.16 2.53 11.90
N ILE A 247 3.98 2.28 11.32
CA ILE A 247 3.34 0.95 11.30
C ILE A 247 4.19 -0.06 10.54
N PHE A 248 4.66 0.30 9.34
CA PHE A 248 5.46 -0.59 8.50
C PHE A 248 6.92 -0.72 8.93
N SER A 249 7.38 0.11 9.87
CA SER A 249 8.73 0.01 10.46
C SER A 249 8.75 -0.89 11.69
N ASN A 250 7.60 -1.13 12.34
CA ASN A 250 7.53 -1.94 13.55
C ASN A 250 7.46 -3.45 13.23
N GLU A 251 8.62 -4.08 13.09
CA GLU A 251 8.74 -5.51 12.71
C GLU A 251 8.01 -6.46 13.68
N THR A 252 7.88 -6.09 14.96
CA THR A 252 7.28 -6.94 16.00
C THR A 252 5.78 -7.16 15.85
N GLN A 253 5.09 -6.36 15.03
CA GLN A 253 3.62 -6.35 14.92
C GLN A 253 3.06 -7.02 13.66
N LYS A 254 3.93 -7.58 12.81
CA LYS A 254 3.54 -8.08 11.49
C LYS A 254 2.57 -9.28 11.52
N LEU A 255 2.45 -10.03 12.62
CA LEU A 255 1.67 -11.28 12.67
C LEU A 255 0.23 -11.15 13.16
N THR A 256 -0.13 -10.07 13.88
CA THR A 256 -1.45 -9.96 14.54
C THR A 256 -2.41 -9.00 13.86
N GLU A 257 -1.94 -8.10 12.99
CA GLU A 257 -2.74 -6.99 12.44
C GLU A 257 -2.91 -7.02 10.92
N ASP A 258 -3.10 -8.22 10.36
CA ASP A 258 -3.24 -8.46 8.93
C ASP A 258 -4.23 -7.52 8.20
N THR A 259 -5.33 -7.16 8.87
CA THR A 259 -6.36 -6.27 8.33
C THR A 259 -5.90 -4.82 8.21
N LEU A 260 -5.14 -4.32 9.19
CA LEU A 260 -4.70 -2.92 9.24
C LEU A 260 -3.76 -2.59 8.06
N TYR A 261 -2.73 -3.42 7.85
CA TYR A 261 -1.80 -3.26 6.73
C TYR A 261 -2.51 -3.28 5.38
N PHE A 262 -3.50 -4.16 5.22
CA PHE A 262 -4.23 -4.27 3.97
C PHE A 262 -5.16 -3.07 3.73
N ASP A 263 -5.77 -2.52 4.76
CA ASP A 263 -6.59 -1.31 4.64
C ASP A 263 -5.74 -0.07 4.34
N ILE A 264 -4.55 0.04 4.94
CA ILE A 264 -3.57 1.10 4.59
C ILE A 264 -3.16 1.00 3.12
N TYR A 265 -2.86 -0.20 2.62
CA TYR A 265 -2.59 -0.42 1.19
C TYR A 265 -3.76 0.04 0.32
N LYS A 266 -5.01 -0.29 0.68
CA LYS A 266 -6.17 0.16 -0.10
C LYS A 266 -6.33 1.68 -0.10
N ILE A 267 -6.07 2.34 1.04
CA ILE A 267 -6.14 3.80 1.17
C ILE A 267 -5.08 4.44 0.26
N TRP A 268 -3.81 4.04 0.36
CA TRP A 268 -2.75 4.57 -0.50
C TRP A 268 -2.98 4.30 -1.98
N LYS A 269 -3.43 3.09 -2.32
CA LYS A 269 -3.84 2.73 -3.69
C LYS A 269 -4.88 3.71 -4.24
N ALA A 270 -5.89 4.08 -3.43
CA ALA A 270 -6.90 5.04 -3.86
C ALA A 270 -6.31 6.46 -3.98
N MET A 271 -5.53 6.90 -2.99
CA MET A 271 -4.90 8.24 -2.98
C MET A 271 -3.96 8.47 -4.17
N LEU A 272 -3.20 7.45 -4.61
CA LEU A 272 -2.31 7.57 -5.77
C LEU A 272 -3.04 7.84 -7.11
N ASN A 273 -4.36 7.61 -7.19
CA ASN A 273 -5.14 8.04 -8.36
C ASN A 273 -5.94 9.31 -8.12
N GLY A 274 -5.97 9.79 -6.89
CA GLY A 274 -6.70 10.99 -6.51
C GLY A 274 -6.04 12.25 -7.05
N SER A 275 -6.78 13.35 -6.99
CA SER A 275 -6.34 14.66 -7.44
C SER A 275 -6.07 15.63 -6.28
N VAL A 276 -6.71 15.42 -5.13
CA VAL A 276 -6.60 16.35 -3.98
C VAL A 276 -5.45 15.95 -3.07
N ASN A 277 -5.49 14.72 -2.56
CA ASN A 277 -4.49 14.23 -1.58
C ASN A 277 -3.31 13.55 -2.29
N THR A 278 -2.66 14.29 -3.18
CA THR A 278 -1.49 13.77 -3.91
C THR A 278 -0.24 13.78 -3.04
N LEU A 279 0.56 12.72 -3.14
CA LEU A 279 1.89 12.65 -2.56
C LEU A 279 2.86 12.26 -3.67
N ARG A 280 3.96 13.01 -3.77
CA ARG A 280 5.11 12.61 -4.57
C ARG A 280 6.11 11.89 -3.66
N ILE A 281 6.70 10.82 -4.18
CA ILE A 281 7.79 10.11 -3.54
C ILE A 281 9.07 10.88 -3.85
N GLU A 282 9.60 11.53 -2.82
CA GLU A 282 10.69 12.49 -2.88
C GLU A 282 12.01 11.93 -2.33
N SER A 283 11.96 10.85 -1.54
CA SER A 283 13.15 10.26 -0.93
C SER A 283 13.20 8.75 -1.05
N THR A 284 14.38 8.17 -0.85
CA THR A 284 14.58 6.71 -0.83
C THR A 284 13.89 6.05 0.36
N GLU A 285 13.77 6.73 1.51
CA GLU A 285 12.98 6.26 2.65
C GLU A 285 11.50 6.17 2.33
N GLN A 286 10.94 7.20 1.67
CA GLN A 286 9.56 7.17 1.20
C GLN A 286 9.35 6.03 0.20
N LEU A 287 10.27 5.87 -0.75
CA LEU A 287 10.25 4.79 -1.74
C LEU A 287 10.22 3.41 -1.06
N VAL A 288 11.08 3.17 -0.06
CA VAL A 288 11.12 1.92 0.72
C VAL A 288 9.81 1.67 1.47
N THR A 289 9.25 2.70 2.10
CA THR A 289 7.98 2.60 2.83
C THR A 289 6.83 2.26 1.87
N PHE A 290 6.72 2.96 0.74
CA PHE A 290 5.67 2.68 -0.25
C PHE A 290 5.81 1.30 -0.86
N THR A 291 7.03 0.87 -1.19
CA THR A 291 7.27 -0.48 -1.68
C THR A 291 6.89 -1.53 -0.66
N SER A 292 7.19 -1.31 0.62
CA SER A 292 6.74 -2.21 1.68
C SER A 292 5.20 -2.31 1.73
N ILE A 293 4.49 -1.19 1.63
CA ILE A 293 3.02 -1.13 1.60
C ILE A 293 2.46 -1.88 0.40
N PHE A 294 2.94 -1.57 -0.81
CA PHE A 294 2.44 -2.14 -2.05
C PHE A 294 2.79 -3.62 -2.21
N SER A 295 3.98 -4.05 -1.76
CA SER A 295 4.36 -5.45 -1.79
C SER A 295 3.51 -6.31 -0.87
N VAL A 296 3.22 -5.86 0.36
CA VAL A 296 2.29 -6.57 1.26
C VAL A 296 0.87 -6.65 0.66
N GLY A 297 0.40 -5.54 0.08
CA GLY A 297 -0.90 -5.49 -0.60
C GLY A 297 -1.03 -6.44 -1.78
N LEU A 298 0.00 -6.49 -2.64
CA LEU A 298 0.05 -7.38 -3.79
C LEU A 298 0.22 -8.85 -3.38
N ALA A 299 1.08 -9.14 -2.40
CA ALA A 299 1.26 -10.50 -1.87
C ALA A 299 -0.07 -11.09 -1.37
N ARG A 300 -0.86 -10.29 -0.63
CA ARG A 300 -2.22 -10.70 -0.20
C ARG A 300 -3.16 -10.92 -1.38
N LYS A 301 -3.13 -10.05 -2.39
CA LYS A 301 -3.95 -10.22 -3.61
C LYS A 301 -3.57 -11.52 -4.33
N LEU A 302 -2.28 -11.79 -4.52
CA LEU A 302 -1.78 -13.02 -5.14
C LEU A 302 -2.17 -14.26 -4.34
N LYS A 303 -2.05 -14.22 -3.01
CA LYS A 303 -2.49 -15.31 -2.12
C LYS A 303 -3.95 -15.70 -2.39
N LYS A 304 -4.85 -14.71 -2.50
CA LYS A 304 -6.26 -14.93 -2.82
C LYS A 304 -6.44 -15.50 -4.23
N LEU A 305 -5.79 -14.92 -5.23
CA LEU A 305 -5.86 -15.40 -6.62
C LEU A 305 -5.38 -16.85 -6.77
N ILE A 306 -4.33 -17.23 -6.04
CA ILE A 306 -3.80 -18.60 -5.98
C ILE A 306 -4.82 -19.57 -5.37
N GLN A 307 -5.53 -19.16 -4.31
CA GLN A 307 -6.57 -19.98 -3.68
C GLN A 307 -7.77 -20.16 -4.62
N ASP A 308 -8.15 -19.11 -5.34
CA ASP A 308 -9.27 -19.07 -6.26
C ASP A 308 -8.90 -19.60 -7.68
N THR A 309 -7.63 -19.95 -7.92
CA THR A 309 -7.06 -20.32 -9.24
C THR A 309 -7.39 -19.31 -10.35
N SER A 310 -7.42 -18.02 -10.00
CA SER A 310 -7.88 -16.95 -10.89
C SER A 310 -6.73 -16.10 -11.41
N ASN A 311 -6.91 -15.51 -12.60
CA ASN A 311 -5.89 -14.65 -13.20
C ASN A 311 -5.84 -13.28 -12.51
N ILE A 312 -4.64 -12.71 -12.41
CA ILE A 312 -4.46 -11.35 -11.93
C ILE A 312 -5.09 -10.35 -12.90
N GLU A 313 -6.09 -9.63 -12.41
CA GLU A 313 -6.64 -8.49 -13.12
C GLU A 313 -5.68 -7.29 -12.99
N MET A 314 -5.08 -6.92 -14.11
CA MET A 314 -4.18 -5.78 -14.24
C MET A 314 -4.96 -4.50 -14.52
N ASN A 315 -5.05 -3.65 -13.50
CA ASN A 315 -5.61 -2.30 -13.61
C ASN A 315 -4.53 -1.26 -13.29
N LYS A 316 -4.84 0.02 -13.51
CA LYS A 316 -3.92 1.16 -13.28
C LYS A 316 -3.22 1.08 -11.91
N ASN A 317 -3.94 0.65 -10.88
CA ASN A 317 -3.41 0.54 -9.53
C ASN A 317 -2.38 -0.56 -9.34
N VAL A 318 -2.64 -1.75 -9.89
CA VAL A 318 -1.67 -2.85 -9.82
C VAL A 318 -0.40 -2.44 -10.56
N LYS A 319 -0.55 -1.75 -11.70
CA LYS A 319 0.58 -1.17 -12.44
C LYS A 319 1.37 -0.17 -11.61
N ASN A 320 0.72 0.86 -11.03
CA ASN A 320 1.38 1.83 -10.15
C ASN A 320 2.15 1.13 -9.02
N SER A 321 1.53 0.12 -8.40
CA SER A 321 2.15 -0.69 -7.35
C SER A 321 3.41 -1.39 -7.86
N LEU A 322 3.33 -2.07 -9.01
CA LEU A 322 4.48 -2.74 -9.62
C LEU A 322 5.58 -1.76 -10.03
N TYR A 323 5.26 -0.57 -10.55
CA TYR A 323 6.25 0.44 -10.91
C TYR A 323 6.99 0.99 -9.69
N ILE A 324 6.30 1.27 -8.58
CA ILE A 324 6.94 1.69 -7.33
C ILE A 324 7.91 0.61 -6.81
N ILE A 325 7.47 -0.65 -6.86
CA ILE A 325 8.28 -1.78 -6.44
C ILE A 325 9.48 -1.98 -7.38
N TYR A 326 9.27 -1.90 -8.69
CA TYR A 326 10.32 -2.03 -9.69
C TYR A 326 11.37 -0.92 -9.57
N PHE A 327 10.93 0.33 -9.41
CA PHE A 327 11.84 1.47 -9.19
C PHE A 327 12.63 1.32 -7.89
N SER A 328 12.05 0.70 -6.86
CA SER A 328 12.79 0.38 -5.63
C SER A 328 13.84 -0.70 -5.82
N LEU A 329 13.58 -1.70 -6.68
CA LEU A 329 14.59 -2.69 -7.05
C LEU A 329 15.73 -2.06 -7.86
N ILE A 330 15.44 -1.04 -8.67
CA ILE A 330 16.49 -0.24 -9.34
C ILE A 330 17.32 0.53 -8.30
N ALA A 331 16.66 1.23 -7.37
CA ALA A 331 17.32 2.01 -6.32
C ALA A 331 18.02 1.15 -5.27
N TYR A 332 17.76 -0.16 -5.21
CA TYR A 332 18.25 -1.04 -4.16
C TYR A 332 19.77 -0.99 -3.93
N PRO A 333 20.65 -0.98 -4.97
CA PRO A 333 22.10 -0.96 -4.77
C PRO A 333 22.60 0.30 -4.04
N VAL A 334 21.95 1.44 -4.27
CA VAL A 334 22.32 2.74 -3.69
C VAL A 334 21.68 3.01 -2.32
N MET A 335 20.77 2.15 -1.88
CA MET A 335 20.18 2.26 -0.54
C MET A 335 21.22 1.93 0.53
N ASN A 336 21.11 2.56 1.69
CA ASN A 336 21.90 2.14 2.85
C ASN A 336 21.46 0.72 3.32
N GLU A 337 22.36 0.03 4.02
CA GLU A 337 22.14 -1.35 4.47
C GLU A 337 20.90 -1.52 5.37
N LYS A 338 20.57 -0.51 6.19
CA LYS A 338 19.38 -0.54 7.05
C LYS A 338 18.10 -0.60 6.20
N LEU A 339 18.00 0.23 5.16
CA LEU A 339 16.85 0.25 4.25
C LEU A 339 16.77 -1.04 3.43
N LYS A 340 17.90 -1.53 2.92
CA LYS A 340 17.99 -2.81 2.20
C LYS A 340 17.45 -3.96 3.04
N ASN A 341 17.92 -4.11 4.28
CA ASN A 341 17.51 -5.19 5.17
C ASN A 341 16.01 -5.19 5.45
N ARG A 342 15.43 -4.02 5.73
CA ARG A 342 13.99 -3.86 5.92
C ARG A 342 13.20 -4.27 4.67
N LEU A 343 13.66 -3.82 3.51
CA LEU A 343 12.96 -4.01 2.25
C LEU A 343 13.07 -5.45 1.72
N ARG A 344 14.23 -6.09 1.88
CA ARG A 344 14.55 -7.42 1.37
C ARG A 344 13.52 -8.47 1.78
N GLN A 345 13.12 -8.49 3.05
CA GLN A 345 12.16 -9.47 3.56
C GLN A 345 10.81 -9.38 2.85
N VAL A 346 10.30 -8.17 2.66
CA VAL A 346 8.98 -7.94 2.05
C VAL A 346 9.01 -8.24 0.55
N LEU A 347 10.11 -7.91 -0.12
CA LEU A 347 10.29 -8.22 -1.54
C LEU A 347 10.45 -9.73 -1.78
N LEU A 348 11.19 -10.44 -0.93
CA LEU A 348 11.32 -11.91 -1.00
C LEU A 348 9.96 -12.59 -0.80
N GLU A 349 9.13 -12.10 0.12
CA GLU A 349 7.78 -12.61 0.31
C GLU A 349 6.93 -12.41 -0.96
N LEU A 350 6.94 -11.20 -1.53
CA LEU A 350 6.22 -10.94 -2.78
C LEU A 350 6.72 -11.81 -3.94
N HIS A 351 8.04 -11.96 -4.08
CA HIS A 351 8.67 -12.83 -5.08
C HIS A 351 8.15 -14.27 -4.96
N ARG A 352 8.16 -14.86 -3.76
CA ARG A 352 7.63 -16.21 -3.50
C ARG A 352 6.15 -16.36 -3.87
N PHE A 353 5.34 -15.31 -3.71
CA PHE A 353 3.94 -15.34 -4.12
C PHE A 353 3.78 -15.29 -5.63
N PHE A 354 4.62 -14.55 -6.36
CA PHE A 354 4.63 -14.60 -7.83
C PHE A 354 5.08 -15.95 -8.36
N GLN A 355 6.13 -16.55 -7.78
CA GLN A 355 6.58 -17.89 -8.12
C GLN A 355 5.43 -18.91 -8.02
N LYS A 356 4.76 -18.95 -6.86
CA LYS A 356 3.57 -19.80 -6.63
C LYS A 356 2.41 -19.49 -7.56
N TYR A 357 2.26 -18.22 -7.95
CA TYR A 357 1.22 -17.81 -8.90
C TYR A 357 1.51 -18.37 -10.29
N PHE A 358 2.76 -18.32 -10.77
CA PHE A 358 3.14 -18.91 -12.05
C PHE A 358 2.98 -20.43 -12.06
N GLU A 359 3.27 -21.11 -10.94
CA GLU A 359 3.08 -22.56 -10.82
C GLU A 359 1.61 -23.01 -10.90
N LYS A 360 0.69 -22.17 -10.41
CA LYS A 360 -0.73 -22.56 -10.21
C LYS A 360 -1.72 -21.94 -11.18
N CYS A 361 -1.40 -20.77 -11.73
CA CYS A 361 -2.31 -20.00 -12.56
C CYS A 361 -1.81 -19.94 -14.01
N SER A 362 -2.73 -19.89 -14.99
CA SER A 362 -2.36 -19.80 -16.40
C SER A 362 -1.86 -18.39 -16.74
N PHE A 363 -0.56 -18.17 -16.60
CA PHE A 363 0.09 -16.90 -16.95
C PHE A 363 -0.08 -16.54 -18.43
N GLN A 364 -0.14 -17.55 -19.31
CA GLN A 364 -0.32 -17.39 -20.76
C GLN A 364 -1.67 -16.77 -21.14
N ASN A 365 -2.69 -16.87 -20.27
CA ASN A 365 -4.02 -16.29 -20.53
C ASN A 365 -4.08 -14.77 -20.27
N ILE A 366 -3.02 -14.18 -19.72
CA ILE A 366 -2.94 -12.74 -19.47
C ILE A 366 -2.52 -12.05 -20.78
N PRO A 367 -3.04 -10.87 -21.15
CA PRO A 367 -2.53 -10.13 -22.29
C PRO A 367 -1.00 -9.88 -22.22
N ILE A 368 -0.31 -9.98 -23.36
CA ILE A 368 1.18 -9.95 -23.43
C ILE A 368 1.81 -8.73 -22.74
N TYR A 369 1.19 -7.56 -22.85
CA TYR A 369 1.69 -6.32 -22.25
C TYR A 369 1.60 -6.32 -20.71
N TYR A 370 0.61 -7.02 -20.15
CA TYR A 370 0.49 -7.23 -18.71
C TYR A 370 1.43 -8.32 -18.20
N GLN A 371 1.65 -9.37 -19.01
CA GLN A 371 2.67 -10.37 -18.73
C GLN A 371 4.06 -9.71 -18.64
N PHE A 372 4.38 -8.79 -19.56
CA PHE A 372 5.62 -8.04 -19.55
C PHE A 372 5.82 -7.27 -18.23
N GLU A 373 4.85 -6.48 -17.77
CA GLU A 373 4.97 -5.69 -16.53
C GLU A 373 5.23 -6.59 -15.30
N ILE A 374 4.57 -7.74 -15.25
CA ILE A 374 4.75 -8.73 -14.18
C ILE A 374 6.15 -9.34 -14.24
N LEU A 375 6.62 -9.75 -15.42
CA LEU A 375 7.92 -10.38 -15.60
C LEU A 375 9.09 -9.40 -15.46
N GLN A 376 8.90 -8.14 -15.86
CA GLN A 376 9.86 -7.07 -15.60
C GLN A 376 10.16 -6.94 -14.10
N TYR A 377 9.11 -6.87 -13.27
CA TYR A 377 9.27 -6.93 -11.82
C TYR A 377 9.94 -8.24 -11.39
N TYR A 378 9.44 -9.38 -11.87
CA TYR A 378 9.87 -10.70 -11.40
C TYR A 378 11.36 -10.95 -11.66
N ILE A 379 11.81 -10.75 -12.90
CA ILE A 379 13.21 -10.89 -13.31
C ILE A 379 14.09 -9.91 -12.52
N LYS A 380 13.66 -8.64 -12.39
CA LYS A 380 14.43 -7.68 -11.62
C LYS A 380 14.53 -8.06 -10.14
N SER A 381 13.50 -8.69 -9.57
CA SER A 381 13.52 -9.17 -8.19
C SER A 381 14.48 -10.34 -7.99
N ILE A 382 14.60 -11.25 -8.98
CA ILE A 382 15.58 -12.35 -8.98
C ILE A 382 16.99 -11.79 -8.84
N VAL A 383 17.37 -10.93 -9.79
CA VAL A 383 18.72 -10.35 -9.88
C VAL A 383 19.04 -9.52 -8.64
N THR A 384 18.13 -8.63 -8.25
CA THR A 384 18.40 -7.67 -7.17
C THR A 384 18.47 -8.32 -5.79
N LEU A 385 17.67 -9.37 -5.57
CA LEU A 385 17.59 -10.05 -4.26
C LEU A 385 18.48 -11.30 -4.20
N ASN A 386 19.16 -11.63 -5.29
CA ASN A 386 19.94 -12.85 -5.50
C ASN A 386 19.13 -14.11 -5.16
N VAL A 387 18.00 -14.29 -5.86
CA VAL A 387 17.14 -15.48 -5.71
C VAL A 387 17.52 -16.50 -6.77
N GLU A 388 17.77 -17.75 -6.38
CA GLU A 388 18.01 -18.82 -7.35
C GLU A 388 16.81 -19.01 -8.29
N ILE A 389 17.09 -19.07 -9.59
CA ILE A 389 16.11 -19.35 -10.63
C ILE A 389 15.78 -20.83 -10.61
N SER A 390 14.55 -21.20 -10.23
CA SER A 390 14.13 -22.60 -10.32
C SER A 390 13.95 -23.05 -11.78
N PRO A 391 13.98 -24.36 -12.09
CA PRO A 391 13.69 -24.86 -13.43
C PRO A 391 12.32 -24.39 -13.97
N HIS A 392 11.32 -24.27 -13.09
CA HIS A 392 9.99 -23.76 -13.44
C HIS A 392 10.02 -22.27 -13.79
N ASP A 393 10.80 -21.47 -13.05
CA ASP A 393 11.01 -20.05 -13.35
C ASP A 393 11.67 -19.89 -14.70
N HIS A 394 12.73 -20.66 -14.96
CA HIS A 394 13.42 -20.67 -16.24
C HIS A 394 12.46 -21.00 -17.40
N GLN A 395 11.62 -22.03 -17.24
CA GLN A 395 10.63 -22.40 -18.24
C GLN A 395 9.58 -21.29 -18.46
N THR A 396 9.10 -20.66 -17.39
CA THR A 396 8.11 -19.59 -17.45
C THR A 396 8.67 -18.36 -18.17
N ILE A 397 9.86 -17.92 -17.76
CA ILE A 397 10.59 -16.79 -18.35
C ILE A 397 10.88 -17.08 -19.82
N ARG A 398 11.44 -18.25 -20.13
CA ARG A 398 11.77 -18.64 -21.50
C ARG A 398 10.53 -18.70 -22.39
N GLY A 399 9.45 -19.33 -21.94
CA GLY A 399 8.20 -19.40 -22.69
C GLY A 399 7.62 -18.02 -23.02
N PHE A 400 7.73 -17.05 -22.10
CA PHE A 400 7.34 -15.68 -22.38
C PHE A 400 8.28 -14.97 -23.36
N LEU A 401 9.60 -15.10 -23.16
CA LEU A 401 10.60 -14.52 -24.06
C LEU A 401 10.45 -15.05 -25.48
N ASP A 402 10.21 -16.35 -25.65
CA ASP A 402 9.91 -16.96 -26.95
C ASP A 402 8.63 -16.37 -27.57
N GLY A 403 7.62 -16.09 -26.74
CA GLY A 403 6.41 -15.38 -27.17
C GLY A 403 6.68 -13.95 -27.65
N LEU A 404 7.57 -13.19 -26.98
CA LEU A 404 7.95 -11.85 -27.42
C LEU A 404 8.66 -11.86 -28.78
N ILE A 405 9.48 -12.87 -29.07
CA ILE A 405 10.18 -13.01 -30.36
C ILE A 405 9.19 -13.16 -31.52
N MET A 406 8.04 -13.79 -31.28
CA MET A 406 7.00 -13.93 -32.31
C MET A 406 6.33 -12.60 -32.68
N HIS A 407 6.55 -11.55 -31.89
CA HIS A 407 6.05 -10.20 -32.13
C HIS A 407 7.22 -9.27 -32.44
N SER A 408 7.50 -9.02 -33.73
CA SER A 408 8.65 -8.21 -34.18
C SER A 408 8.74 -6.83 -33.51
N THR A 409 7.60 -6.21 -33.21
CA THR A 409 7.49 -4.91 -32.53
C THR A 409 7.88 -4.95 -31.05
N LEU A 410 8.05 -6.13 -30.46
CA LEU A 410 8.42 -6.36 -29.07
C LEU A 410 9.87 -6.82 -28.90
N ASN A 411 10.68 -6.84 -29.97
CA ASN A 411 12.05 -7.32 -29.86
C ASN A 411 12.92 -6.49 -28.89
N LEU A 412 12.70 -5.17 -28.76
CA LEU A 412 13.39 -4.36 -27.75
C LEU A 412 12.99 -4.73 -26.31
N HIS A 413 11.73 -5.13 -26.10
CA HIS A 413 11.25 -5.61 -24.80
C HIS A 413 11.92 -6.92 -24.41
N TRP A 414 12.09 -7.81 -25.39
CA TRP A 414 12.88 -9.03 -25.21
C TRP A 414 14.31 -8.68 -24.78
N ASN A 415 14.98 -7.78 -25.52
CA ASN A 415 16.36 -7.39 -25.20
C ASN A 415 16.47 -6.77 -23.80
N PHE A 416 15.50 -5.92 -23.43
CA PHE A 416 15.46 -5.30 -22.13
C PHE A 416 15.37 -6.33 -20.98
N LEU A 417 14.44 -7.29 -21.07
CA LEU A 417 14.31 -8.33 -20.04
C LEU A 417 15.49 -9.30 -20.04
N PHE A 418 15.98 -9.67 -21.23
CA PHE A 418 17.11 -10.58 -21.36
C PHE A 418 18.39 -9.97 -20.82
N ALA A 419 18.60 -8.66 -20.98
CA ALA A 419 19.75 -7.96 -20.41
C ALA A 419 19.81 -8.13 -18.89
N HIS A 420 18.68 -8.08 -18.18
CA HIS A 420 18.66 -8.34 -16.74
C HIS A 420 19.12 -9.75 -16.39
N LEU A 421 18.77 -10.76 -17.19
CA LEU A 421 19.21 -12.15 -16.98
C LEU A 421 20.67 -12.36 -17.34
N LEU A 422 21.21 -11.58 -18.29
CA LEU A 422 22.63 -11.63 -18.64
C LEU A 422 23.52 -11.16 -17.49
N PHE A 423 23.08 -10.18 -16.68
CA PHE A 423 23.83 -9.72 -15.50
C PHE A 423 23.94 -10.77 -14.40
N ASP A 424 23.02 -11.74 -14.34
CA ASP A 424 23.03 -12.84 -13.38
C ASP A 424 23.89 -14.02 -13.84
N ILE A 425 24.42 -13.95 -15.06
CA ILE A 425 25.48 -14.84 -15.51
C ILE A 425 26.75 -14.31 -14.82
N SER A 426 26.91 -14.66 -13.55
CA SER A 426 28.22 -14.55 -12.90
C SER A 426 29.20 -15.26 -13.83
N PHE A 427 30.25 -14.56 -14.24
CA PHE A 427 31.49 -15.22 -14.62
C PHE A 427 32.08 -15.78 -13.33
N ASP A 428 31.40 -16.76 -12.72
CA ASP A 428 31.98 -17.56 -11.67
C ASP A 428 33.13 -18.29 -12.33
N SER A 429 34.32 -17.70 -12.23
CA SER A 429 35.59 -18.21 -12.77
C SER A 429 35.92 -19.60 -12.24
N THR A 430 35.17 -20.07 -11.24
CA THR A 430 35.22 -21.43 -10.70
C THR A 430 34.66 -22.48 -11.64
N ASN A 431 33.76 -22.13 -12.56
CA ASN A 431 33.24 -23.08 -13.54
C ASN A 431 34.05 -22.95 -14.83
N GLY A 432 34.80 -23.98 -15.18
CA GLY A 432 35.86 -23.94 -16.19
C GLY A 432 35.47 -23.49 -17.62
N GLN A 433 36.41 -23.60 -18.55
CA GLN A 433 36.35 -23.09 -19.92
C GLN A 433 35.05 -23.36 -20.72
N SER A 434 34.30 -24.42 -20.39
CA SER A 434 33.02 -24.74 -21.06
C SER A 434 31.93 -23.68 -20.82
N ASP A 435 31.89 -23.09 -19.62
CA ASP A 435 30.85 -22.11 -19.25
C ASP A 435 31.12 -20.76 -19.94
N PHE A 436 32.40 -20.46 -20.14
CA PHE A 436 32.86 -19.29 -20.88
C PHE A 436 32.32 -19.28 -22.31
N ALA A 437 32.53 -20.34 -23.11
CA ALA A 437 32.03 -20.39 -24.49
C ALA A 437 30.50 -20.24 -24.59
N SER A 438 29.77 -20.83 -23.63
CA SER A 438 28.31 -20.69 -23.52
C SER A 438 27.89 -19.23 -23.26
N ASN A 439 28.60 -18.54 -22.37
CA ASN A 439 28.33 -17.15 -22.04
C ASN A 439 28.64 -16.19 -23.20
N PHE A 440 29.72 -16.43 -23.95
CA PHE A 440 30.03 -15.65 -25.15
C PHE A 440 28.95 -15.78 -26.22
N ASN A 441 28.45 -17.00 -26.43
CA ASN A 441 27.36 -17.23 -27.36
C ASN A 441 26.10 -16.45 -26.94
N LYS A 442 25.79 -16.37 -25.64
CA LYS A 442 24.66 -15.56 -25.15
C LYS A 442 24.87 -14.06 -25.36
N ILE A 443 26.07 -13.55 -25.10
CA ILE A 443 26.43 -12.13 -25.34
C ILE A 443 26.30 -11.80 -26.82
N ASN A 444 26.85 -12.64 -27.69
CA ASN A 444 26.77 -12.48 -29.13
C ASN A 444 25.32 -12.50 -29.64
N GLN A 445 24.53 -13.49 -29.21
CA GLN A 445 23.11 -13.57 -29.54
C GLN A 445 22.33 -12.34 -29.09
N TYR A 446 22.63 -11.82 -27.90
CA TYR A 446 22.05 -10.59 -27.40
C TYR A 446 22.42 -9.39 -28.27
N LEU A 447 23.71 -9.20 -28.57
CA LEU A 447 24.20 -8.12 -29.43
C LEU A 447 23.53 -8.13 -30.80
N HIS A 448 23.52 -9.27 -31.48
CA HIS A 448 22.86 -9.42 -32.77
C HIS A 448 21.38 -9.03 -32.70
N ARG A 449 20.67 -9.48 -31.66
CA ARG A 449 19.25 -9.17 -31.47
C ARG A 449 19.03 -7.71 -31.13
N LEU A 450 19.88 -7.09 -30.33
CA LEU A 450 19.81 -5.68 -29.98
C LEU A 450 20.01 -4.81 -31.24
N ILE A 451 21.09 -5.06 -31.99
CA ILE A 451 21.37 -4.37 -33.26
C ILE A 451 20.20 -4.52 -34.22
N TYR A 452 19.72 -5.76 -34.42
CA TYR A 452 18.58 -6.03 -35.28
C TYR A 452 17.35 -5.22 -34.85
N SER A 453 17.02 -5.24 -33.56
CA SER A 453 15.83 -4.58 -33.01
C SER A 453 15.88 -3.06 -33.14
N LEU A 454 17.07 -2.46 -32.93
CA LEU A 454 17.26 -1.02 -33.06
C LEU A 454 17.31 -0.55 -34.52
N SER A 455 17.58 -1.45 -35.45
CA SER A 455 17.56 -1.21 -36.90
C SER A 455 16.26 -1.60 -37.59
N ASP A 456 15.29 -2.12 -36.83
CA ASP A 456 14.01 -2.58 -37.38
C ASP A 456 13.27 -1.41 -38.03
N GLU A 457 12.80 -1.63 -39.25
CA GLU A 457 12.18 -0.58 -40.07
C GLU A 457 10.86 -0.11 -39.46
N ILE A 458 10.07 -1.02 -38.87
CA ILE A 458 8.78 -0.69 -38.23
C ILE A 458 9.05 0.16 -37.00
N TYR A 459 10.00 -0.25 -36.15
CA TYR A 459 10.44 0.52 -34.99
C TYR A 459 10.93 1.92 -35.38
N THR A 460 11.86 2.00 -36.34
CA THR A 460 12.47 3.26 -36.79
C THR A 460 11.44 4.19 -37.40
N ASN A 461 10.56 3.68 -38.27
CA ASN A 461 9.50 4.47 -38.88
C ASN A 461 8.55 4.99 -37.79
N LYS A 462 8.13 4.15 -36.85
CA LYS A 462 7.26 4.59 -35.76
C LYS A 462 7.91 5.70 -34.94
N LEU A 463 9.17 5.53 -34.54
CA LEU A 463 9.90 6.55 -33.78
C LEU A 463 9.98 7.87 -34.56
N LYS A 464 10.26 7.83 -35.87
CA LYS A 464 10.35 9.02 -36.72
C LYS A 464 9.01 9.72 -36.93
N TRP A 465 7.95 8.96 -37.20
CA TRP A 465 6.65 9.50 -37.59
C TRP A 465 5.76 9.84 -36.39
N GLU A 466 5.74 8.97 -35.38
CA GLU A 466 4.89 9.13 -34.22
C GLU A 466 5.62 9.87 -33.08
N GLN A 467 6.95 9.97 -33.12
CA GLN A 467 7.81 10.49 -32.02
C GLN A 467 7.61 9.73 -30.72
N LYS A 468 7.47 8.41 -30.86
CA LYS A 468 6.82 7.54 -29.89
C LYS A 468 7.44 6.13 -29.92
N LEU A 469 7.96 5.68 -28.78
CA LEU A 469 8.51 4.32 -28.56
C LEU A 469 7.42 3.26 -28.30
N TYR A 470 7.49 2.12 -28.99
CA TYR A 470 6.53 1.02 -28.82
C TYR A 470 6.35 0.60 -27.35
N LEU A 471 5.11 0.66 -26.84
CA LEU A 471 4.70 0.42 -25.44
C LEU A 471 5.43 1.31 -24.41
N PHE A 472 4.73 1.64 -23.32
CA PHE A 472 5.30 2.33 -22.15
C PHE A 472 5.70 3.82 -22.30
N GLU A 473 5.45 4.51 -23.41
CA GLU A 473 5.55 5.99 -23.49
C GLU A 473 4.68 6.73 -22.44
N ASN A 474 3.59 6.10 -22.00
CA ASN A 474 2.75 6.64 -20.94
C ASN A 474 3.42 6.52 -19.56
N LEU A 475 4.60 5.92 -19.42
CA LEU A 475 5.37 5.91 -18.17
C LEU A 475 5.54 7.34 -17.65
N LYS A 476 6.06 8.24 -18.47
CA LYS A 476 6.22 9.66 -18.13
C LYS A 476 4.92 10.35 -17.76
N CYS A 477 3.91 10.23 -18.61
CA CYS A 477 2.66 10.97 -18.41
C CYS A 477 1.78 10.43 -17.27
N CYS A 478 1.87 9.13 -16.94
CA CYS A 478 0.93 8.46 -16.04
C CYS A 478 1.57 7.91 -14.75
N TYR A 479 2.84 7.47 -14.80
CA TYR A 479 3.45 6.68 -13.72
C TYR A 479 4.61 7.42 -13.04
N LEU A 480 5.39 8.20 -13.78
CA LEU A 480 6.53 8.96 -13.22
C LEU A 480 6.11 10.15 -12.37
N LYS A 481 4.89 10.67 -12.55
CA LYS A 481 4.33 11.72 -11.69
C LYS A 481 4.27 11.35 -10.22
N ILE A 482 4.39 10.06 -9.89
CA ILE A 482 4.45 9.55 -8.52
C ILE A 482 5.80 9.87 -7.88
N PHE A 483 6.89 9.98 -8.64
CA PHE A 483 8.22 10.28 -8.13
C PHE A 483 8.57 11.76 -8.39
N SER A 484 9.39 12.33 -7.52
CA SER A 484 10.06 13.59 -7.82
C SER A 484 11.17 13.39 -8.86
N GLU A 485 11.45 14.43 -9.65
CA GLU A 485 12.54 14.43 -10.62
C GLU A 485 13.89 14.30 -9.90
N GLU A 486 14.02 14.93 -8.73
CA GLU A 486 15.21 14.85 -7.89
C GLU A 486 15.49 13.43 -7.40
N LEU A 487 14.46 12.69 -6.97
CA LEU A 487 14.61 11.29 -6.57
C LEU A 487 15.04 10.42 -7.76
N ILE A 488 14.42 10.60 -8.92
CA ILE A 488 14.76 9.91 -10.16
C ILE A 488 16.24 10.14 -10.48
N GLN A 489 16.66 11.40 -10.55
CA GLN A 489 18.04 11.77 -10.86
C GLN A 489 19.04 11.24 -9.83
N SER A 490 18.71 11.34 -8.54
CA SER A 490 19.55 10.84 -7.44
C SER A 490 19.76 9.33 -7.52
N VAL A 491 18.68 8.57 -7.74
CA VAL A 491 18.75 7.12 -7.90
C VAL A 491 19.62 6.74 -9.10
N PHE A 492 19.38 7.34 -10.27
CA PHE A 492 20.13 6.98 -11.48
C PHE A 492 21.60 7.37 -11.42
N THR A 493 21.91 8.55 -10.87
CA THR A 493 23.31 8.99 -10.66
C THR A 493 24.03 8.08 -9.67
N GLY A 494 23.34 7.69 -8.59
CA GLY A 494 23.87 6.73 -7.63
C GLY A 494 24.12 5.36 -8.26
N CYS A 495 23.20 4.85 -9.08
CA CYS A 495 23.34 3.56 -9.74
C CYS A 495 24.49 3.57 -10.75
N GLU A 496 24.64 4.65 -11.53
CA GLU A 496 25.78 4.86 -12.42
C GLU A 496 27.10 4.84 -11.64
N SER A 497 27.17 5.57 -10.54
CA SER A 497 28.37 5.61 -9.67
C SER A 497 28.67 4.24 -9.08
N HIS A 498 27.65 3.54 -8.58
CA HIS A 498 27.79 2.20 -8.00
C HIS A 498 28.30 1.19 -9.02
N LEU A 499 27.78 1.21 -10.25
CA LEU A 499 28.26 0.34 -11.32
C LEU A 499 29.69 0.70 -11.71
N LEU A 500 30.02 1.99 -11.85
CA LEU A 500 31.41 2.41 -12.11
C LEU A 500 32.36 1.92 -11.03
N ASP A 501 31.98 2.00 -9.76
CA ASP A 501 32.81 1.55 -8.65
C ASP A 501 32.96 0.02 -8.62
N MET A 502 31.88 -0.72 -8.89
CA MET A 502 31.89 -2.18 -8.97
C MET A 502 32.85 -2.71 -10.05
N PHE A 503 32.91 -2.03 -11.20
CA PHE A 503 33.77 -2.43 -12.32
C PHE A 503 35.17 -1.80 -12.32
N LYS A 504 35.49 -0.87 -11.40
CA LYS A 504 36.84 -0.26 -11.33
C LYS A 504 37.90 -1.25 -10.85
N ASP A 505 37.54 -2.11 -9.90
CA ASP A 505 38.47 -3.03 -9.25
C ASP A 505 38.44 -4.43 -9.89
N GLU A 506 37.40 -4.73 -10.65
CA GLU A 506 37.26 -5.95 -11.43
C GLU A 506 37.81 -5.72 -12.84
N SER A 507 39.14 -5.76 -13.01
CA SER A 507 39.68 -6.06 -14.35
C SER A 507 39.18 -7.47 -14.68
N PRO A 508 38.33 -7.67 -15.71
CA PRO A 508 37.82 -9.00 -16.00
C PRO A 508 39.03 -9.89 -16.22
N GLU A 509 39.17 -11.00 -15.47
CA GLU A 509 40.25 -12.00 -15.66
C GLU A 509 40.28 -12.59 -17.09
N VAL A 510 39.36 -12.14 -17.94
CA VAL A 510 39.24 -12.32 -19.38
C VAL A 510 40.23 -11.45 -20.18
N VAL A 511 41.11 -10.66 -19.54
CA VAL A 511 42.21 -9.93 -20.22
C VAL A 511 42.96 -10.87 -21.17
N GLY A 512 42.78 -10.68 -22.48
CA GLY A 512 43.40 -11.50 -23.53
C GLY A 512 42.44 -12.25 -24.47
N ASN A 513 41.11 -12.19 -24.25
CA ASN A 513 40.16 -12.69 -25.26
C ASN A 513 39.71 -11.57 -26.21
N ASN A 514 40.32 -11.50 -27.39
CA ASN A 514 40.00 -10.51 -28.43
C ASN A 514 38.50 -10.40 -28.73
N ALA A 515 37.75 -11.51 -28.71
CA ALA A 515 36.32 -11.48 -29.02
C ALA A 515 35.50 -10.74 -27.94
N TYR A 516 35.95 -10.77 -26.68
CA TYR A 516 35.29 -10.04 -25.61
C TYR A 516 35.45 -8.54 -25.79
N GLU A 517 36.69 -8.10 -26.02
CA GLU A 517 37.03 -6.71 -26.28
C GLU A 517 36.22 -6.16 -27.45
N ILE A 518 36.12 -6.95 -28.53
CA ILE A 518 35.33 -6.54 -29.70
C ILE A 518 33.83 -6.49 -29.40
N TYR A 519 33.25 -7.47 -28.69
CA TYR A 519 31.84 -7.40 -28.31
C TYR A 519 31.56 -6.21 -27.37
N SER A 520 32.52 -5.90 -26.49
CA SER A 520 32.49 -4.69 -25.65
C SER A 520 32.48 -3.44 -26.54
N ASP A 521 33.41 -3.30 -27.48
CA ASP A 521 33.49 -2.17 -28.39
C ASP A 521 32.23 -2.00 -29.24
N ILE A 522 31.69 -3.10 -29.77
CA ILE A 522 30.45 -3.10 -30.54
C ILE A 522 29.30 -2.64 -29.66
N MET A 523 29.18 -3.17 -28.44
CA MET A 523 28.15 -2.72 -27.52
C MET A 523 28.33 -1.21 -27.24
N CYS A 524 29.52 -0.76 -26.86
CA CYS A 524 29.88 0.65 -26.67
C CYS A 524 29.34 1.53 -27.80
N LEU A 525 29.61 1.13 -29.04
CA LEU A 525 29.19 1.85 -30.23
C LEU A 525 27.67 1.81 -30.43
N VAL A 526 27.03 0.65 -30.26
CA VAL A 526 25.56 0.51 -30.31
C VAL A 526 24.91 1.48 -29.33
N VAL A 527 25.45 1.56 -28.12
CA VAL A 527 24.92 2.45 -27.09
C VAL A 527 25.15 3.91 -27.42
N GLN A 528 26.35 4.26 -27.90
CA GLN A 528 26.64 5.63 -28.33
C GLN A 528 25.68 6.06 -29.44
N ILE A 529 25.48 5.24 -30.47
CA ILE A 529 24.54 5.53 -31.56
C ILE A 529 23.12 5.63 -31.03
N PHE A 530 22.68 4.70 -30.18
CA PHE A 530 21.37 4.77 -29.54
C PHE A 530 21.20 6.07 -28.75
N ASN A 531 22.26 6.54 -28.08
CA ASN A 531 22.30 7.81 -27.39
C ASN A 531 22.33 9.03 -28.32
N ASP A 532 22.54 8.88 -29.61
CA ASP A 532 22.51 10.02 -30.53
C ASP A 532 21.18 10.06 -31.30
N SER A 533 20.68 8.90 -31.74
CA SER A 533 19.54 8.80 -32.65
C SER A 533 18.33 8.00 -32.14
N ASN A 534 18.44 7.28 -31.01
CA ASN A 534 17.44 6.33 -30.49
C ASN A 534 17.10 5.15 -31.44
N TYR A 535 17.80 5.01 -32.57
CA TYR A 535 17.70 3.89 -33.50
C TYR A 535 19.04 3.71 -34.21
N LEU A 536 19.27 2.54 -34.83
CA LEU A 536 20.45 2.29 -35.66
C LEU A 536 20.10 2.40 -37.14
N GLU A 537 20.85 3.20 -37.90
CA GLU A 537 20.73 3.19 -39.36
C GLU A 537 21.07 1.80 -39.90
N LYS A 538 20.30 1.35 -40.90
CA LYS A 538 20.42 -0.01 -41.44
C LYS A 538 21.84 -0.36 -41.90
N SER A 539 22.51 0.56 -42.59
CA SER A 539 23.91 0.40 -43.03
C SER A 539 24.88 0.21 -41.85
N THR A 540 24.70 0.98 -40.78
CA THR A 540 25.50 0.88 -39.55
C THR A 540 25.23 -0.43 -38.83
N ALA A 541 23.96 -0.82 -38.73
CA ALA A 541 23.55 -2.10 -38.15
C ALA A 541 24.10 -3.30 -38.93
N ASP A 542 24.05 -3.27 -40.26
CA ASP A 542 24.61 -4.31 -41.12
C ASP A 542 26.13 -4.42 -40.94
N SER A 543 26.82 -3.28 -40.80
CA SER A 543 28.27 -3.22 -40.53
C SER A 543 28.61 -3.82 -39.16
N LEU A 544 27.86 -3.47 -38.12
CA LEU A 544 28.06 -3.99 -36.76
C LEU A 544 27.77 -5.49 -36.68
N ARG A 545 26.73 -5.97 -37.37
CA ARG A 545 26.42 -7.41 -37.44
C ARG A 545 27.52 -8.19 -38.14
N LYS A 546 28.08 -7.64 -39.23
CA LYS A 546 29.21 -8.26 -39.94
C LYS A 546 30.41 -8.42 -39.01
N LEU A 547 30.71 -7.41 -38.19
CA LEU A 547 31.75 -7.51 -37.18
C LEU A 547 31.44 -8.63 -36.17
N CYS A 548 30.22 -8.70 -35.62
CA CYS A 548 29.85 -9.81 -34.72
C CYS A 548 30.02 -11.20 -35.38
N ASP A 549 29.62 -11.35 -36.65
CA ASP A 549 29.69 -12.61 -37.39
C ASP A 549 31.15 -13.03 -37.67
N GLU A 550 32.04 -12.09 -38.00
CA GLU A 550 33.45 -12.36 -38.29
C GLU A 550 34.16 -12.99 -37.08
N PHE A 551 33.98 -12.42 -35.89
CA PHE A 551 34.64 -12.90 -34.67
C PHE A 551 33.99 -14.13 -34.04
N SER A 552 32.70 -14.35 -34.29
CA SER A 552 32.02 -15.59 -33.89
C SER A 552 32.67 -16.83 -34.53
N ASN A 553 33.19 -16.71 -35.75
CA ASN A 553 33.79 -17.81 -36.49
C ASN A 553 35.24 -18.10 -36.05
N GLU A 554 35.96 -17.11 -35.53
CA GLU A 554 37.34 -17.26 -35.04
C GLU A 554 37.43 -18.02 -33.71
N ILE A 555 36.38 -17.99 -32.89
CA ILE A 555 36.31 -18.71 -31.60
C ILE A 555 36.17 -20.24 -31.80
N LEU A 556 35.79 -20.70 -33.00
CA LEU A 556 35.35 -22.07 -33.26
C LEU A 556 36.39 -23.15 -33.61
N PRO A 557 37.73 -22.94 -33.66
CA PRO A 557 38.67 -24.03 -33.79
C PRO A 557 39.42 -24.31 -32.48
N ILE A 558 38.75 -24.35 -31.32
CA ILE A 558 39.27 -25.20 -30.22
C ILE A 558 38.92 -26.64 -30.60
N SER A 559 39.62 -27.13 -31.61
CA SER A 559 39.78 -28.55 -31.81
C SER A 559 40.35 -29.11 -30.50
N SER A 560 39.79 -30.21 -29.99
CA SER A 560 40.19 -30.85 -28.74
C SER A 560 41.59 -31.48 -28.80
N TYR A 561 42.50 -30.89 -29.56
CA TYR A 561 43.87 -31.32 -29.70
C TYR A 561 44.60 -30.91 -28.42
N VAL A 562 44.90 -31.94 -27.64
CA VAL A 562 46.00 -31.99 -26.69
C VAL A 562 47.21 -31.36 -27.35
N TYR A 563 47.57 -30.14 -26.96
CA TYR A 563 48.80 -29.50 -27.43
C TYR A 563 49.92 -29.76 -26.43
N ASP A 564 50.87 -30.59 -26.87
CA ASP A 564 52.27 -30.50 -26.47
C ASP A 564 52.82 -29.14 -26.93
N SER A 565 53.58 -28.49 -26.05
CA SER A 565 54.12 -27.16 -26.25
C SER A 565 55.22 -27.13 -27.31
N ASP A 566 55.28 -26.02 -28.07
CA ASP A 566 56.48 -25.20 -28.29
C ASP A 566 56.41 -24.49 -29.65
N ASN A 567 56.15 -23.17 -29.61
CA ASN A 567 56.89 -22.10 -30.29
C ASN A 567 56.01 -20.85 -30.42
N VAL A 568 56.55 -19.72 -29.92
CA VAL A 568 55.93 -18.38 -29.96
C VAL A 568 56.74 -17.52 -30.93
N GLU A 569 56.07 -16.92 -31.91
CA GLU A 569 56.58 -15.78 -32.67
C GLU A 569 55.66 -14.58 -32.49
N ASP A 570 56.27 -13.41 -32.27
CA ASP A 570 55.66 -12.12 -31.96
C ASP A 570 54.89 -11.53 -33.16
N THR A 571 53.66 -11.07 -32.92
CA THR A 571 52.94 -10.18 -33.84
C THR A 571 52.53 -8.90 -33.10
N SER A 572 52.86 -7.74 -33.68
CA SER A 572 52.66 -6.40 -33.11
C SER A 572 51.20 -5.94 -33.15
N VAL A 573 50.65 -5.57 -31.98
CA VAL A 573 49.30 -5.02 -31.78
C VAL A 573 49.30 -3.48 -31.89
N ILE A 574 48.26 -2.94 -32.53
CA ILE A 574 47.97 -1.52 -32.68
C ILE A 574 47.46 -0.97 -31.34
N SER A 575 48.14 0.02 -30.75
CA SER A 575 47.72 0.68 -29.52
C SER A 575 46.57 1.67 -29.79
N ILE A 576 45.38 1.38 -29.26
CA ILE A 576 44.27 2.32 -29.15
C ILE A 576 44.29 2.93 -27.74
N ASN A 577 44.01 4.23 -27.66
CA ASN A 577 44.16 5.09 -26.47
C ASN A 577 43.34 4.61 -25.25
N ASP A 578 44.01 4.58 -24.10
CA ASP A 578 43.65 3.88 -22.87
C ASP A 578 42.82 4.72 -21.88
N GLN A 579 41.76 5.41 -22.33
CA GLN A 579 41.01 6.35 -21.46
C GLN A 579 39.47 6.29 -21.49
N THR A 580 38.83 5.28 -22.07
CA THR A 580 37.36 5.23 -22.09
C THR A 580 36.75 3.84 -21.96
N GLU A 581 37.13 3.08 -20.92
CA GLU A 581 36.33 1.92 -20.50
C GLU A 581 35.32 2.37 -19.46
N ARG A 582 34.14 2.82 -19.92
CA ARG A 582 32.96 2.99 -19.05
C ARG A 582 32.07 1.75 -19.21
N PRO A 583 31.53 1.15 -18.13
CA PRO A 583 30.71 -0.05 -18.23
C PRO A 583 29.46 0.21 -19.08
N ILE A 584 29.37 -0.49 -20.20
CA ILE A 584 28.40 -0.24 -21.28
C ILE A 584 26.95 -0.52 -20.86
N ALA A 585 26.79 -1.39 -19.87
CA ALA A 585 25.59 -1.61 -19.07
C ALA A 585 24.93 -0.30 -18.58
N ILE A 586 25.76 0.68 -18.18
CA ILE A 586 25.35 1.95 -17.58
C ILE A 586 24.70 2.85 -18.63
N LEU A 587 25.28 2.91 -19.84
CA LEU A 587 24.77 3.79 -20.89
C LEU A 587 23.47 3.25 -21.50
N LEU A 588 23.29 1.92 -21.60
CA LEU A 588 22.00 1.31 -22.01
C LEU A 588 20.92 1.54 -20.98
N SER A 589 21.21 1.28 -19.70
CA SER A 589 20.21 1.43 -18.64
C SER A 589 19.83 2.90 -18.44
N LYS A 590 20.80 3.82 -18.40
CA LYS A 590 20.56 5.25 -18.22
C LYS A 590 19.69 5.85 -19.32
N ARG A 591 19.92 5.56 -20.61
CA ARG A 591 19.13 6.14 -21.71
C ARG A 591 17.92 5.33 -22.14
N PHE A 592 17.88 4.01 -21.92
CA PHE A 592 16.62 3.26 -22.01
C PHE A 592 15.65 3.77 -20.93
N LEU A 593 16.16 4.14 -19.75
CA LEU A 593 15.38 4.84 -18.74
C LEU A 593 15.14 6.31 -19.08
N ASP A 594 16.13 7.12 -19.45
CA ASP A 594 15.94 8.54 -19.84
C ASP A 594 15.07 8.71 -21.10
N GLY A 595 15.01 7.70 -21.97
CA GLY A 595 14.11 7.64 -23.13
C GLY A 595 12.71 7.10 -22.80
N LEU A 596 12.56 6.36 -21.69
CA LEU A 596 11.26 6.02 -21.07
C LEU A 596 10.77 7.12 -20.10
N LEU A 597 11.68 7.97 -19.59
CA LEU A 597 11.46 9.09 -18.68
C LEU A 597 11.11 10.37 -19.40
#